data_AF-W1Y979-F1
#
_entry.id   AF-W1Y979-F1
#
_cell.length_a   1.000
_cell.length_b   1.000
_cell.length_c   1.000
_cell.angle_alpha   90.00
_cell.angle_beta   90.00
_cell.angle_gamma   90.00
#
_symmetry.space_group_name_H-M   'P 1'
#
loop_
_entity.id
_entity.type
_entity.pdbx_description
1 polymer ?
#
loop_
_entity_poly.entity_id
_entity_poly.type
_entity_poly.pdbx_seq_one_letter_code
_entity_poly.pdbx_strand_id
1 'polypeptide(L)'
;LNMERIKASKPGGDWHDWPIHLRAPCHLKESGKFYKSVYGRMSWNEPSPTITTQCYGFGNGRFGHPEQNRAISLREAAILQSFPKDYLFFDKESSLDIASTARMIGNAVPVRLGEIIGQSILKHLSN
;
A
#
# COMPACT_ATOMS: atom_id res chain seq x y z
N LEU A 1 -3.70 15.25 14.41
CA LEU A 1 -2.92 15.47 13.16
C LEU A 1 -3.15 14.45 12.04
N ASN A 2 -2.69 13.19 12.10
CA ASN A 2 -2.87 12.26 10.95
C ASN A 2 -4.34 11.94 10.63
N MET A 3 -5.19 11.90 11.65
CA MET A 3 -6.65 11.77 11.50
C MET A 3 -7.27 12.98 10.78
N GLU A 4 -6.75 14.19 10.99
CA GLU A 4 -7.21 15.38 10.26
C GLU A 4 -6.72 15.37 8.82
N ARG A 5 -5.45 14.97 8.59
CA ARG A 5 -4.87 14.83 7.25
C ARG A 5 -5.72 13.91 6.39
N ILE A 6 -6.03 12.70 6.88
CA ILE A 6 -6.81 11.73 6.09
C ILE A 6 -8.23 12.22 5.81
N LYS A 7 -8.86 12.95 6.74
CA LYS A 7 -10.18 13.58 6.53
C LYS A 7 -10.14 14.69 5.48
N ALA A 8 -9.02 15.42 5.37
CA ALA A 8 -8.80 16.43 4.34
C ALA A 8 -8.42 15.83 2.97
N SER A 9 -7.83 14.63 2.95
CA SER A 9 -7.42 13.94 1.73
C SER A 9 -8.61 13.44 0.91
N LYS A 10 -8.53 13.60 -0.42
CA LYS A 10 -9.44 13.00 -1.40
C LYS A 10 -8.81 11.76 -2.06
N PRO A 11 -9.59 10.74 -2.46
CA PRO A 11 -9.11 9.62 -3.27
C PRO A 11 -8.35 10.12 -4.51
N GLY A 12 -7.13 9.62 -4.75
CA GLY A 12 -6.30 10.04 -5.90
C GLY A 12 -5.70 11.45 -5.78
N GLY A 13 -6.19 12.30 -4.88
CA GLY A 13 -5.68 13.65 -4.64
C GLY A 13 -4.34 13.67 -3.90
N ASP A 14 -3.80 14.85 -3.64
CA ASP A 14 -2.58 15.04 -2.84
C ASP A 14 -2.80 16.11 -1.78
N TRP A 15 -1.73 16.64 -1.20
CA TRP A 15 -1.79 17.61 -0.10
C TRP A 15 -1.89 19.07 -0.55
N HIS A 16 -1.86 19.36 -1.87
CA HIS A 16 -1.83 20.74 -2.37
C HIS A 16 -3.10 21.51 -2.05
N ASP A 17 -4.24 20.84 -1.92
CA ASP A 17 -5.54 21.44 -1.55
C ASP A 17 -5.77 21.47 -0.04
N TRP A 18 -4.83 21.00 0.78
CA TRP A 18 -4.99 20.99 2.23
C TRP A 18 -4.67 22.35 2.86
N PRO A 19 -5.31 22.67 3.99
CA PRO A 19 -4.87 23.74 4.89
C PRO A 19 -3.38 23.63 5.21
N ILE A 20 -2.68 24.77 5.23
CA ILE A 20 -1.21 24.83 5.40
C ILE A 20 -0.75 24.11 6.67
N HIS A 21 -1.51 24.21 7.77
CA HIS A 21 -1.18 23.56 9.04
C HIS A 21 -1.23 22.02 9.00
N LEU A 22 -1.91 21.43 8.01
CA LEU A 22 -1.96 19.97 7.81
C LEU A 22 -0.81 19.46 6.94
N ARG A 23 -0.12 20.34 6.20
CA ARG A 23 0.99 19.94 5.32
C ARG A 23 2.18 19.47 6.16
N ALA A 24 2.79 18.36 5.77
CA ALA A 24 3.97 17.84 6.46
C ALA A 24 5.21 18.71 6.17
N PRO A 25 6.23 18.74 7.04
CA PRO A 25 7.44 19.51 6.80
C PRO A 25 8.14 19.19 5.47
N CYS A 26 8.06 17.93 5.02
CA CYS A 26 8.59 17.53 3.72
C CYS A 26 7.89 18.23 2.55
N HIS A 27 6.59 18.56 2.65
CA HIS A 27 5.81 19.23 1.61
C HIS A 27 6.19 20.71 1.43
N LEU A 28 6.75 21.33 2.47
CA LEU A 28 7.07 22.76 2.50
C LEU A 28 8.45 23.07 1.88
N LYS A 29 9.29 22.05 1.66
CA LYS A 29 10.60 22.20 1.01
C LYS A 29 10.42 22.35 -0.50
N GLU A 30 11.39 22.92 -1.19
CA GLU A 30 11.37 23.01 -2.66
C GLU A 30 11.33 21.63 -3.33
N SER A 31 12.08 20.67 -2.80
CA SER A 31 12.00 19.24 -3.15
C SER A 31 10.68 18.58 -2.74
N GLY A 32 9.91 19.24 -1.87
CA GLY A 32 8.61 18.84 -1.35
C GLY A 32 7.58 18.55 -2.43
N LYS A 33 7.67 19.25 -3.57
CA LYS A 33 6.78 19.14 -4.72
C LYS A 33 6.69 17.72 -5.31
N PHE A 34 7.71 16.88 -5.08
CA PHE A 34 7.74 15.51 -5.58
C PHE A 34 7.12 14.49 -4.62
N TYR A 35 6.89 14.83 -3.35
CA TYR A 35 6.29 13.94 -2.35
C TYR A 35 4.75 13.97 -2.40
N LYS A 36 4.16 13.87 -3.60
CA LYS A 36 2.70 13.92 -3.80
C LYS A 36 1.96 12.72 -3.21
N SER A 37 2.65 11.60 -3.04
CA SER A 37 2.07 10.36 -2.54
C SER A 37 1.95 10.31 -1.02
N VAL A 38 2.80 11.03 -0.28
CA VAL A 38 2.87 10.96 1.18
C VAL A 38 1.55 11.47 1.78
N TYR A 39 0.96 10.67 2.68
CA TYR A 39 -0.38 10.92 3.24
C TYR A 39 -1.49 10.97 2.18
N GLY A 40 -1.32 10.32 1.03
CA GLY A 40 -2.33 10.24 -0.02
C GLY A 40 -3.34 9.10 0.21
N ARG A 41 -4.58 9.29 -0.26
CA ARG A 41 -5.56 8.19 -0.41
C ARG A 41 -5.39 7.49 -1.75
N MET A 42 -5.56 6.18 -1.74
CA MET A 42 -5.77 5.39 -2.95
C MET A 42 -7.10 5.79 -3.62
N SER A 43 -7.26 5.43 -4.89
CA SER A 43 -8.49 5.62 -5.67
C SER A 43 -9.00 4.26 -6.15
N TRP A 44 -10.32 4.08 -6.18
CA TRP A 44 -10.94 2.84 -6.67
C TRP A 44 -10.70 2.61 -8.16
N ASN A 45 -10.53 3.68 -8.93
CA ASN A 45 -10.42 3.62 -10.40
C ASN A 45 -8.96 3.69 -10.90
N GLU A 46 -7.98 3.65 -9.99
CA GLU A 46 -6.56 3.74 -10.32
C GLU A 46 -5.81 2.49 -9.82
N PRO A 47 -4.68 2.13 -10.45
CA PRO A 47 -3.81 1.09 -9.91
C PRO A 47 -3.33 1.41 -8.49
N SER A 48 -3.10 0.37 -7.70
CA SER A 48 -2.46 0.55 -6.40
C SER A 48 -1.03 1.04 -6.55
N PRO A 49 -0.51 1.85 -5.61
CA PRO A 49 0.94 2.08 -5.54
C PRO A 49 1.65 0.75 -5.26
N THR A 50 2.96 0.72 -5.49
CA THR A 50 3.80 -0.40 -5.06
C THR A 50 3.61 -0.67 -3.57
N ILE A 51 3.20 -1.89 -3.23
CA ILE A 51 3.00 -2.31 -1.84
C ILE A 51 4.37 -2.49 -1.19
N THR A 52 4.73 -1.58 -0.30
CA THR A 52 6.02 -1.60 0.41
C THR A 52 5.89 -2.27 1.78
N THR A 53 7.04 -2.49 2.42
CA THR A 53 7.15 -3.12 3.76
C THR A 53 6.50 -2.32 4.89
N GLN A 54 6.07 -1.07 4.63
CA GLN A 54 5.38 -0.21 5.59
C GLN A 54 4.06 0.36 5.04
N CYS A 55 3.41 -0.38 4.13
CA CYS A 55 2.14 0.01 3.50
C CYS A 55 0.95 0.18 4.46
N TYR A 56 1.06 -0.27 5.70
CA TYR A 56 0.07 -0.06 6.75
C TYR A 56 0.17 1.35 7.41
N GLY A 57 1.18 2.14 7.04
CA GLY A 57 1.37 3.49 7.54
C GLY A 57 0.89 4.55 6.55
N PHE A 58 -0.10 5.35 6.94
CA PHE A 58 -0.66 6.42 6.08
C PHE A 58 0.40 7.45 5.63
N GLY A 59 1.40 7.74 6.47
CA GLY A 59 2.48 8.68 6.15
C GLY A 59 3.56 8.12 5.23
N ASN A 60 3.55 6.82 4.93
CA ASN A 60 4.64 6.15 4.20
C ASN A 60 4.43 6.13 2.68
N GLY A 61 3.37 6.79 2.19
CA GLY A 61 3.02 6.83 0.79
C GLY A 61 1.51 6.99 0.61
N ARG A 62 1.02 6.60 -0.57
CA ARG A 62 -0.40 6.68 -0.93
C ARG A 62 -1.15 5.46 -0.42
N PHE A 63 -1.14 5.26 0.89
CA PHE A 63 -1.71 4.06 1.51
C PHE A 63 -3.01 4.33 2.28
N GLY A 64 -3.58 5.53 2.19
CA GLY A 64 -4.89 5.80 2.75
C GLY A 64 -5.96 4.99 2.03
N HIS A 65 -6.85 4.33 2.77
CA HIS A 65 -8.01 3.64 2.20
C HIS A 65 -8.84 4.66 1.38
N PRO A 66 -9.43 4.30 0.23
CA PRO A 66 -10.20 5.24 -0.59
C PRO A 66 -11.30 5.96 0.20
N GLU A 67 -12.09 5.23 0.99
CA GLU A 67 -13.21 5.83 1.76
C GLU A 67 -12.93 6.00 3.26
N GLN A 68 -12.40 4.97 3.93
CA GLN A 68 -12.26 4.95 5.38
C GLN A 68 -11.11 5.83 5.88
N ASN A 69 -11.23 6.41 7.08
CA ASN A 69 -10.21 7.28 7.68
C ASN A 69 -9.04 6.50 8.31
N ARG A 70 -8.45 5.56 7.55
CA ARG A 70 -7.32 4.73 7.95
C ARG A 70 -6.40 4.42 6.76
N ALA A 71 -5.20 3.91 7.03
CA ALA A 71 -4.40 3.26 6.01
C ALA A 71 -5.05 1.92 5.57
N ILE A 72 -4.58 1.36 4.47
CA ILE A 72 -4.95 0.00 4.07
C ILE A 72 -4.51 -1.01 5.15
N SER A 73 -5.30 -2.06 5.29
CA SER A 73 -5.00 -3.19 6.16
C SER A 73 -3.96 -4.10 5.50
N LEU A 74 -3.32 -4.96 6.31
CA LEU A 74 -2.42 -5.98 5.79
C LEU A 74 -3.14 -6.95 4.85
N ARG A 75 -4.42 -7.25 5.09
CA ARG A 75 -5.20 -8.12 4.20
C ARG A 75 -5.49 -7.45 2.85
N GLU A 76 -5.81 -6.15 2.85
CA GLU A 76 -5.96 -5.37 1.61
C GLU A 76 -4.64 -5.34 0.82
N ALA A 77 -3.52 -5.10 1.51
CA ALA A 77 -2.19 -5.14 0.90
C ALA A 77 -1.85 -6.53 0.30
N ALA A 78 -2.17 -7.61 0.99
CA ALA A 78 -1.98 -8.98 0.51
C ALA A 78 -2.83 -9.27 -0.75
N ILE A 79 -4.08 -8.81 -0.78
CA ILE A 79 -4.95 -8.94 -1.97
C ILE A 79 -4.37 -8.19 -3.16
N LEU A 80 -3.83 -6.98 -2.95
CA LEU A 80 -3.16 -6.21 -4.01
C LEU A 80 -1.88 -6.91 -4.52
N GLN A 81 -1.19 -7.66 -3.66
CA GLN A 81 -0.09 -8.56 -4.03
C GLN A 81 -0.57 -9.92 -4.58
N SER A 82 -1.87 -10.06 -4.87
CA SER A 82 -2.52 -11.25 -5.42
C SER A 82 -2.39 -12.52 -4.58
N PHE A 83 -2.12 -12.40 -3.28
CA PHE A 83 -2.19 -13.55 -2.39
C PHE A 83 -3.61 -14.14 -2.36
N PRO A 84 -3.74 -15.48 -2.28
CA PRO A 84 -5.02 -16.12 -1.97
C PRO A 84 -5.65 -15.53 -0.70
N LYS A 85 -6.98 -15.44 -0.68
CA LYS A 85 -7.72 -14.82 0.44
C LYS A 85 -7.47 -15.54 1.78
N ASP A 86 -7.24 -16.84 1.71
CA ASP A 86 -6.99 -17.79 2.79
C ASP A 86 -5.49 -18.00 3.07
N TYR A 87 -4.59 -17.28 2.40
CA TYR A 87 -3.16 -17.38 2.69
C TYR A 87 -2.86 -16.98 4.14
N LEU A 88 -2.18 -17.89 4.85
CA LEU A 88 -1.74 -17.74 6.22
C LEU A 88 -0.27 -17.30 6.22
N PHE A 89 0.01 -16.15 6.84
CA PHE A 89 1.38 -15.64 6.98
C PHE A 89 2.10 -16.25 8.20
N PHE A 90 1.35 -16.85 9.13
CA PHE A 90 1.86 -17.49 10.34
C PHE A 90 0.94 -18.66 10.73
N ASP A 91 1.50 -19.67 11.39
CA ASP A 91 0.77 -20.88 11.79
C ASP A 91 -0.07 -20.72 13.07
N LYS A 92 0.18 -19.67 13.88
CA LYS A 92 -0.53 -19.42 15.15
C LYS A 92 -0.92 -17.95 15.27
N GLU A 93 -2.12 -17.64 15.80
CA GLU A 93 -2.56 -16.26 16.02
C GLU A 93 -1.68 -15.49 17.02
N SER A 94 -1.04 -16.18 17.97
CA SER A 94 -0.14 -15.58 18.97
C SER A 94 1.21 -15.07 18.40
N SER A 95 1.46 -15.24 17.10
CA SER A 95 2.67 -14.77 16.41
C SER A 95 2.40 -13.64 15.40
N LEU A 96 1.23 -13.02 15.45
CA LEU A 96 0.87 -11.92 14.53
C LEU A 96 1.69 -10.64 14.85
N ASP A 97 2.80 -10.45 14.15
CA ASP A 97 3.54 -9.18 14.13
C ASP A 97 3.23 -8.39 12.86
N ILE A 98 2.65 -7.19 13.01
CA ILE A 98 2.25 -6.32 11.90
C ILE A 98 3.45 -5.98 11.02
N ALA A 99 4.59 -5.65 11.63
CA ALA A 99 5.77 -5.19 10.90
C ALA A 99 6.38 -6.32 10.05
N SER A 100 6.51 -7.52 10.63
CA SER A 100 6.97 -8.71 9.91
C SER A 100 6.02 -9.12 8.80
N THR A 101 4.70 -9.11 9.06
CA THR A 101 3.68 -9.42 8.04
C THR A 101 3.76 -8.44 6.88
N ALA A 102 3.81 -7.13 7.17
CA ALA A 102 3.93 -6.10 6.15
C ALA A 102 5.21 -6.26 5.33
N ARG A 103 6.32 -6.68 5.97
CA ARG A 103 7.58 -6.97 5.28
C ARG A 103 7.46 -8.17 4.35
N MET A 104 6.82 -9.26 4.79
CA MET A 104 6.56 -10.42 3.94
C MET A 104 5.72 -10.04 2.72
N ILE A 105 4.63 -9.29 2.93
CA ILE A 105 3.75 -8.82 1.84
C ILE A 105 4.51 -7.87 0.90
N GLY A 106 5.22 -6.88 1.44
CA GLY A 106 5.89 -5.85 0.65
C GLY A 106 7.09 -6.36 -0.15
N ASN A 107 7.78 -7.38 0.34
CA ASN A 107 8.91 -8.00 -0.38
C ASN A 107 8.48 -9.09 -1.35
N ALA A 108 7.24 -9.56 -1.28
CA ALA A 108 6.75 -10.62 -2.16
C ALA A 108 6.68 -10.12 -3.62
N VAL A 109 6.99 -11.04 -4.54
CA VAL A 109 6.56 -10.92 -5.93
C VAL A 109 5.04 -11.18 -5.96
N PRO A 110 4.24 -10.43 -6.73
CA PRO A 110 2.82 -10.73 -6.87
C PRO A 110 2.61 -12.20 -7.25
N VAL A 111 1.85 -12.94 -6.43
CA VAL A 111 1.66 -14.39 -6.58
C VAL A 111 1.19 -14.77 -7.98
N ARG A 112 0.24 -14.01 -8.56
CA ARG A 112 -0.27 -14.24 -9.91
C ARG A 112 0.78 -14.04 -10.99
N LEU A 113 1.72 -13.11 -10.80
CA LEU A 113 2.83 -12.93 -11.73
C LEU A 113 3.77 -14.15 -11.69
N GLY A 114 4.09 -14.64 -10.48
CA GLY A 114 4.90 -15.85 -10.31
C GLY A 114 4.24 -17.08 -10.95
N GLU A 115 2.93 -17.23 -10.80
CA GLU A 115 2.15 -18.31 -11.41
C GLU A 115 2.24 -18.29 -12.95
N ILE A 116 2.02 -17.13 -13.58
CA ILE A 116 2.05 -16.98 -15.04
C ILE A 116 3.45 -17.27 -15.59
N ILE A 117 4.50 -16.80 -14.92
CA ILE A 117 5.89 -17.09 -15.31
C ILE A 117 6.16 -18.59 -15.20
N GLY A 118 5.74 -19.24 -14.11
CA GLY A 118 5.89 -20.68 -13.93
C GLY A 118 5.19 -21.49 -15.02
N GLN A 119 3.95 -21.11 -15.37
CA GLN A 119 3.21 -21.71 -16.49
C GLN A 119 3.95 -21.56 -17.82
N SER A 120 4.53 -20.38 -18.09
CA SER A 120 5.31 -20.15 -19.30
C SER A 120 6.53 -21.06 -19.40
N ILE A 121 7.22 -21.29 -18.28
CA ILE A 121 8.37 -22.20 -18.22
C ILE A 121 7.93 -23.64 -18.47
N LEU A 122 6.86 -24.11 -17.81
CA LEU A 122 6.33 -25.47 -18.01
C LEU A 122 5.87 -25.70 -19.46
N LYS A 123 5.25 -24.69 -20.08
CA LYS A 123 4.87 -24.74 -21.50
C LYS A 123 6.10 -24.87 -22.40
N HIS A 124 7.20 -24.18 -22.07
CA HIS A 124 8.43 -24.30 -22.85
C HIS A 124 9.04 -25.70 -22.74
N LEU A 125 9.02 -26.31 -21.55
CA LEU A 125 9.56 -27.65 -21.29
C LEU A 125 8.73 -28.81 -21.88
N SER A 126 7.49 -28.54 -22.29
CA SER A 126 6.59 -29.54 -22.88
C SER A 126 6.51 -29.49 -24.41
N ASN A 127 7.24 -28.57 -25.04
CA ASN A 127 7.50 -28.56 -26.49
C ASN A 127 8.85 -29.23 -26.79
#